data_AF-A0A7C1IH90-F1
#
_entry.id   AF-A0A7C1IH90-F1
#
_cell.length_a   1.000
_cell.length_b   1.000
_cell.length_c   1.000
_cell.angle_alpha   90.00
_cell.angle_beta   90.00
_cell.angle_gamma   90.00
#
_symmetry.space_group_name_H-M   'P 1'
#
loop_
_entity.id
_entity.type
_entity.pdbx_description
1 polymer ?
#
loop_
_entity_poly.entity_id
_entity_poly.type
_entity_poly.pdbx_seq_one_letter_code
_entity_poly.pdbx_strand_id
1 'polypeptide(L)'
;MKKEFATLMDGLTAIHADLKLIPTEIIAVADWVRWKCQYGCRAYGKHLSCPPYTPSVEETRRLIQCYERALVARFEAIPNETVPPRRIHHYLWDAIRIVHDTMFELERYAFLSGYYQAFAMVALPCTYCEDCLPEREGLELDQVPKRFCTHQGKVRPAMEACGIDVITTVRDAGYELEVLTSSGEKIVLFGLLLID
;
A
#
# COMPACT_ATOMS: atom_id res chain seq x y z
N MET A 1 18.17 -16.41 13.89
CA MET A 1 18.86 -16.94 12.69
C MET A 1 17.99 -16.62 11.49
N LYS A 2 18.53 -15.97 10.46
CA LYS A 2 17.78 -15.61 9.24
C LYS A 2 17.37 -16.89 8.51
N LYS A 3 16.09 -17.01 8.13
CA LYS A 3 15.61 -18.14 7.33
C LYS A 3 16.17 -18.05 5.91
N GLU A 4 16.46 -19.20 5.34
CA GLU A 4 16.73 -19.34 3.91
C GLU A 4 15.58 -18.74 3.09
N PHE A 5 15.92 -18.14 1.95
CA PHE A 5 14.95 -17.40 1.15
C PHE A 5 13.81 -18.29 0.63
N ALA A 6 14.08 -19.55 0.29
CA ALA A 6 13.05 -20.51 -0.10
C ALA A 6 12.02 -20.73 1.03
N THR A 7 12.48 -20.96 2.25
CA THR A 7 11.60 -21.16 3.43
C THR A 7 10.82 -19.89 3.80
N LEU A 8 11.42 -18.71 3.60
CA LEU A 8 10.69 -17.45 3.73
C LEU A 8 9.54 -17.40 2.71
N MET A 9 9.82 -17.69 1.43
CA MET A 9 8.84 -17.63 0.35
C MET A 9 7.67 -18.60 0.56
N ASP A 10 7.94 -19.82 1.03
CA ASP A 10 6.89 -20.79 1.41
C ASP A 10 5.94 -20.20 2.46
N GLY A 11 6.51 -19.57 3.49
CA GLY A 11 5.73 -18.95 4.56
C GLY A 11 4.93 -17.72 4.11
N LEU A 12 5.51 -16.87 3.27
CA LEU A 12 4.80 -15.72 2.71
C LEU A 12 3.65 -16.16 1.79
N THR A 13 3.87 -17.19 0.97
CA THR A 13 2.85 -17.74 0.06
C THR A 13 1.70 -18.40 0.82
N ALA A 14 1.96 -18.95 2.00
CA ALA A 14 0.92 -19.46 2.90
C ALA A 14 0.04 -18.33 3.51
N ILE A 15 0.57 -17.11 3.63
CA ILE A 15 -0.19 -15.93 4.07
C ILE A 15 -0.99 -15.34 2.90
N HIS A 16 -0.36 -15.22 1.73
CA HIS A 16 -0.99 -14.72 0.51
C HIS A 16 -0.42 -15.42 -0.72
N ALA A 17 -1.28 -16.09 -1.49
CA ALA A 17 -0.81 -16.96 -2.56
C ALA A 17 -0.35 -16.21 -3.83
N ASP A 18 -0.91 -15.03 -4.12
CA ASP A 18 -0.60 -14.24 -5.32
C ASP A 18 0.50 -13.22 -5.01
N LEU A 19 1.72 -13.74 -4.90
CA LEU A 19 2.95 -12.98 -4.69
C LEU A 19 3.89 -13.15 -5.88
N LYS A 20 4.49 -12.04 -6.33
CA LYS A 20 5.53 -12.06 -7.36
C LYS A 20 6.79 -11.37 -6.87
N LEU A 21 7.92 -12.08 -6.92
CA LEU A 21 9.24 -11.51 -6.67
C LEU A 21 9.67 -10.65 -7.85
N ILE A 22 10.08 -9.43 -7.55
CA ILE A 22 10.60 -8.47 -8.52
C ILE A 22 11.91 -7.88 -8.01
N PRO A 23 12.80 -7.48 -8.92
CA PRO A 23 13.97 -6.70 -8.54
C PRO A 23 13.52 -5.23 -8.39
N THR A 24 14.08 -4.49 -7.44
CA THR A 24 13.54 -3.17 -7.05
C THR A 24 13.72 -2.08 -8.10
N GLU A 25 14.62 -2.26 -9.06
CA GLU A 25 14.89 -1.31 -10.15
C GLU A 25 13.68 -1.08 -11.06
N ILE A 26 12.71 -2.00 -11.10
CA ILE A 26 11.49 -1.83 -11.91
C ILE A 26 10.41 -1.03 -11.18
N ILE A 27 10.61 -0.69 -9.89
CA ILE A 27 9.63 0.10 -9.14
C ILE A 27 9.70 1.54 -9.64
N ALA A 28 8.67 1.93 -10.40
CA ALA A 28 8.57 3.25 -10.98
C ALA A 28 8.11 4.28 -9.93
N VAL A 29 8.92 5.32 -9.70
CA VAL A 29 8.60 6.41 -8.77
C VAL A 29 8.61 7.75 -9.51
N ALA A 30 7.47 8.44 -9.54
CA ALA A 30 7.29 9.62 -10.37
C ALA A 30 6.52 10.74 -9.67
N ASP A 31 6.94 11.97 -9.90
CA ASP A 31 6.35 13.15 -9.26
C ASP A 31 4.90 13.37 -9.68
N TRP A 32 4.53 13.01 -10.91
CA TRP A 32 3.15 13.14 -11.41
C TRP A 32 2.15 12.32 -10.58
N VAL A 33 2.59 11.22 -9.96
CA VAL A 33 1.73 10.39 -9.09
C VAL A 33 1.29 11.22 -7.88
N ARG A 34 2.20 12.02 -7.30
CA ARG A 34 1.87 12.93 -6.20
C ARG A 34 0.90 14.02 -6.66
N TRP A 35 1.06 14.56 -7.87
CA TRP A 35 0.09 15.50 -8.45
C TRP A 35 -1.30 14.89 -8.60
N LYS A 36 -1.39 13.65 -9.11
CA LYS A 36 -2.68 12.94 -9.21
C LYS A 36 -3.29 12.67 -7.84
N CYS A 37 -2.47 12.32 -6.84
CA CYS A 37 -2.94 12.14 -5.46
C CYS A 37 -3.51 13.46 -4.90
N GLN A 38 -2.78 14.57 -5.02
CA GLN A 38 -3.15 15.86 -4.44
C GLN A 38 -4.36 16.52 -5.11
N TYR A 39 -4.45 16.45 -6.44
CA TYR A 39 -5.47 17.18 -7.19
C TYR A 39 -6.55 16.29 -7.80
N GLY A 40 -6.30 14.98 -7.93
CA GLY A 40 -7.25 14.01 -8.48
C GLY A 40 -8.01 13.20 -7.43
N CYS A 41 -7.50 13.09 -6.19
CA CYS A 41 -8.15 12.33 -5.14
C CYS A 41 -9.04 13.22 -4.27
N ARG A 42 -10.36 12.92 -4.22
CA ARG A 42 -11.31 13.62 -3.33
C ARG A 42 -11.08 13.34 -1.85
N ALA A 43 -10.22 12.36 -1.53
CA ALA A 43 -9.86 11.95 -0.19
C ALA A 43 -8.40 12.30 0.17
N TYR A 44 -7.75 13.17 -0.61
CA TYR A 44 -6.41 13.65 -0.28
C TYR A 44 -6.35 14.23 1.14
N GLY A 45 -5.32 13.88 1.90
CA GLY A 45 -5.11 14.38 3.26
C GLY A 45 -6.04 13.83 4.33
N LYS A 46 -7.02 12.97 4.00
CA LYS A 46 -8.01 12.47 4.98
C LYS A 46 -7.47 11.41 5.93
N HIS A 47 -6.46 10.64 5.53
CA HIS A 47 -5.90 9.55 6.34
C HIS A 47 -4.41 9.72 6.57
N LEU A 48 -3.90 9.18 7.68
CA LEU A 48 -2.46 9.14 7.97
C LEU A 48 -1.64 8.25 7.02
N SER A 49 -2.31 7.46 6.17
CA SER A 49 -1.70 6.71 5.07
C SER A 49 -1.69 7.49 3.75
N CYS A 50 -2.08 8.78 3.78
CA CYS A 50 -2.04 9.71 2.66
C CYS A 50 -1.06 10.85 2.92
N PRO A 51 -0.60 11.56 1.87
CA PRO A 51 0.13 12.79 2.06
C PRO A 51 -0.73 13.84 2.79
N PRO A 52 -0.11 14.75 3.58
CA PRO A 52 1.33 14.92 3.77
C PRO A 52 1.96 13.98 4.81
N TYR A 53 1.21 13.00 5.36
CA TYR A 53 1.66 12.12 6.44
C TYR A 53 2.44 10.89 5.98
N THR A 54 2.76 10.82 4.70
CA THR A 54 3.50 9.72 4.07
C THR A 54 4.79 10.23 3.44
N PRO A 55 5.80 9.38 3.23
CA PRO A 55 7.03 9.75 2.56
C PRO A 55 6.78 10.55 1.28
N SER A 56 7.57 11.58 1.06
CA SER A 56 7.66 12.29 -0.21
C SER A 56 8.17 11.37 -1.32
N VAL A 57 7.93 11.76 -2.57
CA VAL A 57 8.41 11.04 -3.76
C VAL A 57 9.91 10.80 -3.69
N GLU A 58 10.66 11.81 -3.25
CA GLU A 58 12.11 11.75 -3.11
C GLU A 58 12.57 10.84 -1.94
N GLU A 59 11.88 10.86 -0.79
CA GLU A 59 12.14 9.91 0.29
C GLU A 59 11.85 8.47 -0.14
N THR A 60 10.80 8.26 -0.94
CA THR A 60 10.46 6.95 -1.50
C THR A 60 11.52 6.43 -2.46
N ARG A 61 12.08 7.29 -3.35
CA ARG A 61 13.22 6.92 -4.21
C ARG A 61 14.41 6.43 -3.39
N ARG A 62 14.79 7.18 -2.36
CA ARG A 62 15.90 6.82 -1.46
C ARG A 62 15.63 5.52 -0.70
N LEU A 63 14.40 5.32 -0.21
CA LEU A 63 14.03 4.09 0.48
C LEU A 63 14.21 2.87 -0.43
N ILE A 64 13.70 2.92 -1.66
CA ILE A 64 13.76 1.79 -2.60
C ILE A 64 15.20 1.40 -2.94
N GLN A 65 16.12 2.38 -3.03
CA GLN A 65 17.55 2.14 -3.27
C GLN A 65 18.26 1.36 -2.14
N CYS A 66 17.64 1.24 -0.96
CA CYS A 66 18.17 0.44 0.13
C CYS A 66 17.88 -1.07 -0.01
N TYR A 67 17.18 -1.48 -1.07
CA TYR A 67 16.74 -2.86 -1.30
C TYR A 67 17.10 -3.29 -2.73
N GLU A 68 17.37 -4.58 -2.89
CA GLU A 68 17.56 -5.27 -4.18
C GLU A 68 16.28 -5.99 -4.61
N ARG A 69 15.44 -6.42 -3.65
CA ARG A 69 14.27 -7.25 -3.94
C ARG A 69 13.00 -6.72 -3.28
N ALA A 70 11.87 -6.97 -3.96
CA ALA A 70 10.55 -6.73 -3.43
C ALA A 70 9.57 -7.81 -3.90
N LEU A 71 8.46 -7.94 -3.17
CA LEU A 71 7.34 -8.78 -3.55
C LEU A 71 6.13 -7.89 -3.86
N VAL A 72 5.54 -8.07 -5.03
CA VAL A 72 4.23 -7.52 -5.38
C VAL A 72 3.17 -8.51 -4.94
N ALA A 73 2.20 -8.06 -4.14
CA ALA A 73 1.06 -8.84 -3.71
C ALA A 73 -0.20 -8.37 -4.45
N ARG A 74 -0.85 -9.25 -5.21
CA ARG A 74 -2.05 -8.92 -5.99
C ARG A 74 -3.31 -9.37 -5.25
N PHE A 75 -4.34 -8.52 -5.25
CA PHE A 75 -5.61 -8.77 -4.58
C PHE A 75 -6.76 -8.48 -5.55
N GLU A 76 -7.69 -9.44 -5.69
CA GLU A 76 -8.96 -9.18 -6.34
C GLU A 76 -9.91 -8.52 -5.33
N ALA A 77 -10.34 -7.29 -5.61
CA ALA A 77 -11.18 -6.54 -4.70
C ALA A 77 -12.66 -6.88 -4.92
N ILE A 78 -13.33 -7.24 -3.83
CA ILE A 78 -14.78 -7.40 -3.81
C ILE A 78 -15.39 -6.09 -3.28
N PRO A 79 -16.12 -5.35 -4.12
CA PRO A 79 -16.71 -4.09 -3.69
C PRO A 79 -17.98 -4.29 -2.85
N ASN A 80 -18.28 -3.29 -2.02
CA ASN A 80 -19.57 -3.15 -1.36
C ASN A 80 -20.55 -2.45 -2.32
N GLU A 81 -21.39 -3.23 -2.98
CA GLU A 81 -22.37 -2.74 -3.97
C GLU A 81 -23.45 -1.82 -3.39
N THR A 82 -23.61 -1.76 -2.06
CA THR A 82 -24.53 -0.80 -1.40
C THR A 82 -23.99 0.64 -1.41
N VAL A 83 -22.70 0.81 -1.71
CA VAL A 83 -22.04 2.12 -1.81
C VAL A 83 -21.85 2.46 -3.30
N PRO A 84 -22.16 3.70 -3.74
CA PRO A 84 -21.97 4.06 -5.14
C PRO A 84 -20.46 4.12 -5.50
N PRO A 85 -20.03 3.58 -6.66
CA PRO A 85 -18.62 3.50 -7.05
C PRO A 85 -17.84 4.82 -7.02
N ARG A 86 -18.53 5.96 -7.22
CA ARG A 86 -17.96 7.30 -7.09
C ARG A 86 -17.37 7.60 -5.70
N ARG A 87 -17.73 6.83 -4.67
CA ARG A 87 -17.16 6.85 -3.32
C ARG A 87 -16.19 5.68 -3.16
N ILE A 88 -15.17 5.64 -4.03
CA ILE A 88 -14.27 4.48 -4.21
C ILE A 88 -13.70 3.90 -2.91
N HIS A 89 -13.35 4.77 -1.95
CA HIS A 89 -12.80 4.35 -0.66
C HIS A 89 -13.80 3.55 0.19
N HIS A 90 -15.06 3.99 0.26
CA HIS A 90 -16.11 3.26 0.96
C HIS A 90 -16.65 2.09 0.14
N TYR A 91 -16.63 2.21 -1.19
CA TYR A 91 -16.97 1.14 -2.12
C TYR A 91 -16.02 -0.06 -1.99
N LEU A 92 -14.76 0.18 -1.64
CA LEU A 92 -13.73 -0.85 -1.46
C LEU A 92 -13.34 -1.06 0.01
N TRP A 93 -14.13 -0.58 0.97
CA TRP A 93 -13.71 -0.48 2.37
C TRP A 93 -13.14 -1.78 2.96
N ASP A 94 -13.87 -2.89 2.77
CA ASP A 94 -13.48 -4.21 3.27
C ASP A 94 -12.29 -4.78 2.48
N ALA A 95 -12.26 -4.61 1.16
CA ALA A 95 -11.13 -5.04 0.33
C ALA A 95 -9.83 -4.32 0.73
N ILE A 96 -9.90 -3.01 1.00
CA ILE A 96 -8.76 -2.23 1.50
C ILE A 96 -8.32 -2.76 2.87
N ARG A 97 -9.26 -3.09 3.76
CA ARG A 97 -8.92 -3.65 5.08
C ARG A 97 -8.16 -4.98 4.95
N ILE A 98 -8.61 -5.85 4.04
CA ILE A 98 -7.92 -7.11 3.72
C ILE A 98 -6.50 -6.83 3.23
N VAL A 99 -6.31 -5.90 2.28
CA VAL A 99 -4.96 -5.54 1.81
C VAL A 99 -4.07 -5.07 2.97
N HIS A 100 -4.57 -4.17 3.83
CA HIS A 100 -3.78 -3.63 4.94
C HIS A 100 -3.41 -4.71 5.96
N ASP A 101 -4.35 -5.56 6.37
CA ASP A 101 -4.08 -6.65 7.32
C ASP A 101 -3.14 -7.70 6.73
N THR A 102 -3.35 -8.13 5.48
CA THR A 102 -2.46 -9.11 4.82
C THR A 102 -1.05 -8.56 4.66
N MET A 103 -0.89 -7.32 4.18
CA MET A 103 0.44 -6.73 4.00
C MET A 103 1.17 -6.53 5.34
N PHE A 104 0.46 -6.18 6.42
CA PHE A 104 1.02 -6.13 7.75
C PHE A 104 1.53 -7.51 8.23
N GLU A 105 0.75 -8.57 8.02
CA GLU A 105 1.16 -9.93 8.40
C GLU A 105 2.33 -10.44 7.55
N LEU A 106 2.37 -10.13 6.26
CA LEU A 106 3.52 -10.43 5.39
C LEU A 106 4.81 -9.75 5.89
N GLU A 107 4.74 -8.45 6.20
CA GLU A 107 5.89 -7.70 6.77
C GLU A 107 6.34 -8.32 8.09
N ARG A 108 5.40 -8.58 9.00
CA ARG A 108 5.67 -9.17 10.31
C ARG A 108 6.31 -10.54 10.18
N TYR A 109 5.83 -11.39 9.27
CA TYR A 109 6.40 -12.71 9.02
C TYR A 109 7.83 -12.63 8.47
N ALA A 110 8.07 -11.74 7.50
CA ALA A 110 9.40 -11.52 6.93
C ALA A 110 10.39 -11.03 8.00
N PHE A 111 9.98 -10.03 8.79
CA PHE A 111 10.78 -9.49 9.89
C PHE A 111 11.16 -10.58 10.91
N LEU A 112 10.18 -11.36 11.39
CA LEU A 112 10.40 -12.44 12.35
C LEU A 112 11.21 -13.61 11.76
N SER A 113 11.29 -13.70 10.43
CA SER A 113 12.12 -14.67 9.71
C SER A 113 13.56 -14.18 9.50
N GLY A 114 13.93 -13.01 10.03
CA GLY A 114 15.28 -12.45 9.99
C GLY A 114 15.55 -11.50 8.82
N TYR A 115 14.53 -11.14 8.04
CA TYR A 115 14.58 -10.09 7.02
C TYR A 115 14.20 -8.77 7.69
N TYR A 116 15.09 -8.27 8.55
CA TYR A 116 14.79 -7.23 9.53
C TYR A 116 14.48 -5.86 8.90
N GLN A 117 14.85 -5.65 7.63
CA GLN A 117 14.53 -4.44 6.87
C GLN A 117 13.17 -4.53 6.17
N ALA A 118 12.43 -5.63 6.31
CA ALA A 118 11.15 -5.82 5.65
C ALA A 118 10.19 -4.64 5.90
N PHE A 119 9.62 -4.10 4.84
CA PHE A 119 8.70 -2.96 4.91
C PHE A 119 7.60 -3.08 3.86
N ALA A 120 6.35 -3.05 4.33
CA ALA A 120 5.17 -3.15 3.49
C ALA A 120 4.58 -1.77 3.15
N MET A 121 4.08 -1.68 1.93
CA MET A 121 3.25 -0.60 1.40
C MET A 121 1.96 -1.22 0.85
N VAL A 122 0.88 -0.46 0.92
CA VAL A 122 -0.49 -0.95 0.68
C VAL A 122 -1.14 -0.23 -0.51
N ALA A 123 -2.39 -0.59 -0.82
CA ALA A 123 -3.22 0.17 -1.75
C ALA A 123 -4.28 0.96 -0.99
N LEU A 124 -4.56 2.19 -1.44
CA LEU A 124 -5.64 3.05 -0.98
C LEU A 124 -5.54 3.46 0.51
N PRO A 125 -6.26 4.53 0.92
CA PRO A 125 -6.24 5.00 2.30
C PRO A 125 -6.78 3.96 3.31
N CYS A 126 -6.10 3.83 4.45
CA CYS A 126 -6.44 2.92 5.55
C CYS A 126 -7.91 3.00 6.01
N THR A 127 -8.52 1.84 6.26
CA THR A 127 -9.94 1.67 6.65
C THR A 127 -10.14 1.10 8.06
N TYR A 128 -9.14 1.20 8.94
CA TYR A 128 -9.22 0.68 10.32
C TYR A 128 -10.17 1.45 11.23
N CYS A 129 -10.44 2.73 10.95
CA CYS A 129 -11.33 3.58 11.72
C CYS A 129 -12.38 4.18 10.78
N GLU A 130 -13.57 4.49 11.31
CA GLU A 130 -14.61 5.21 10.56
C GLU A 130 -14.11 6.60 10.14
N ASP A 131 -13.52 7.33 11.08
CA ASP A 131 -12.86 8.63 10.88
C ASP A 131 -11.38 8.56 11.30
N CYS A 132 -10.49 9.02 10.42
CA CYS A 132 -9.07 9.14 10.73
C CYS A 132 -8.76 10.49 11.40
N LEU A 133 -7.63 10.59 12.08
CA LEU A 133 -7.22 11.81 12.80
C LEU A 133 -7.33 13.11 11.97
N PRO A 134 -6.90 13.15 10.68
CA PRO A 134 -7.05 14.37 9.87
C PRO A 134 -8.49 14.81 9.58
N GLU A 135 -9.47 13.92 9.73
CA GLU A 135 -10.89 14.24 9.52
C GLU A 135 -11.61 14.68 10.80
N ARG A 136 -10.94 14.64 11.96
CA ARG A 136 -11.57 15.01 13.23
C ARG A 136 -11.61 16.52 13.39
N GLU A 137 -12.83 17.06 13.49
CA GLU A 137 -13.04 18.49 13.71
C GLU A 137 -12.38 18.97 15.02
N GLY A 138 -11.72 20.12 14.96
CA GLY A 138 -11.04 20.73 16.10
C GLY A 138 -9.73 20.06 16.52
N LEU A 139 -9.28 19.02 15.81
CA LEU A 139 -7.99 18.38 16.08
C LEU A 139 -6.86 19.07 15.30
N GLU A 140 -5.97 19.75 16.02
CA GLU A 140 -4.72 20.26 15.42
C GLU A 140 -3.69 19.13 15.33
N LEU A 141 -3.27 18.83 14.11
CA LEU A 141 -2.21 17.84 13.85
C LEU A 141 -0.86 18.54 13.78
N ASP A 142 0.11 18.03 14.52
CA ASP A 142 1.50 18.43 14.39
C ASP A 142 2.23 17.61 13.31
N GLN A 143 3.56 17.62 13.32
CA GLN A 143 4.38 16.93 12.33
C GLN A 143 4.40 15.40 12.49
N VAL A 144 4.00 14.85 13.65
CA VAL A 144 4.05 13.40 13.93
C VAL A 144 2.70 12.92 14.47
N PRO A 145 1.59 13.12 13.72
CA PRO A 145 0.25 12.81 14.21
C PRO A 145 0.02 11.30 14.38
N LYS A 146 0.86 10.47 13.74
CA LYS A 146 0.83 9.01 13.84
C LYS A 146 0.89 8.50 15.28
N ARG A 147 1.53 9.22 16.21
CA ARG A 147 1.60 8.81 17.63
C ARG A 147 0.24 8.74 18.35
N PHE A 148 -0.78 9.38 17.79
CA PHE A 148 -2.14 9.36 18.32
C PHE A 148 -3.04 8.33 17.61
N CYS A 149 -2.52 7.63 16.59
CA CYS A 149 -3.26 6.60 15.88
C CYS A 149 -3.40 5.36 16.76
N THR A 150 -4.63 4.90 16.99
CA THR A 150 -4.92 3.64 17.71
C THR A 150 -4.36 2.41 17.00
N HIS A 151 -4.01 2.53 15.71
CA HIS A 151 -3.42 1.48 14.87
C HIS A 151 -1.98 1.80 14.45
N GLN A 152 -1.23 2.58 15.24
CA GLN A 152 0.12 3.06 14.92
C GLN A 152 1.10 1.96 14.44
N GLY A 153 0.98 0.74 14.98
CA GLY A 153 1.84 -0.40 14.62
C GLY A 153 1.48 -1.06 13.29
N LYS A 154 0.22 -0.93 12.86
CA LYS A 154 -0.30 -1.59 11.65
C LYS A 154 -0.32 -0.68 10.43
N VAL A 155 -0.65 0.60 10.59
CA VAL A 155 -0.83 1.50 9.45
C VAL A 155 0.45 1.59 8.61
N ARG A 156 0.31 1.38 7.30
CA ARG A 156 1.36 1.54 6.29
C ARG A 156 0.90 2.56 5.24
N PRO A 157 1.85 3.28 4.59
CA PRO A 157 1.50 4.21 3.52
C PRO A 157 1.06 3.46 2.27
N ALA A 158 0.14 4.05 1.51
CA ALA A 158 -0.23 3.51 0.21
C ALA A 158 0.89 3.76 -0.83
N MET A 159 1.05 2.87 -1.80
CA MET A 159 2.06 3.00 -2.86
C MET A 159 1.89 4.32 -3.63
N GLU A 160 0.67 4.64 -4.05
CA GLU A 160 0.33 5.87 -4.77
C GLU A 160 0.48 7.12 -3.89
N ALA A 161 0.26 6.99 -2.58
CA ALA A 161 0.52 8.07 -1.62
C ALA A 161 2.02 8.41 -1.60
N CYS A 162 2.89 7.41 -1.73
CA CYS A 162 4.35 7.56 -1.77
C CYS A 162 4.94 7.90 -3.15
N GLY A 163 4.10 8.14 -4.16
CA GLY A 163 4.58 8.50 -5.50
C GLY A 163 5.03 7.31 -6.36
N ILE A 164 4.72 6.08 -5.94
CA ILE A 164 4.96 4.89 -6.77
C ILE A 164 3.88 4.85 -7.86
N ASP A 165 4.33 4.81 -9.11
CA ASP A 165 3.48 4.52 -10.27
C ASP A 165 3.18 3.03 -10.28
N VAL A 166 2.09 2.67 -9.60
CA VAL A 166 1.64 1.28 -9.46
C VAL A 166 1.41 0.63 -10.83
N ILE A 167 0.86 1.35 -11.80
CA ILE A 167 0.50 0.78 -13.11
C ILE A 167 1.76 0.36 -13.86
N THR A 168 2.73 1.27 -13.98
CA THR A 168 4.01 0.96 -14.65
C THR A 168 4.75 -0.15 -13.90
N THR A 169 4.83 -0.05 -12.57
CA THR A 169 5.52 -1.05 -11.72
C THR A 169 4.96 -2.46 -11.92
N VAL A 170 3.63 -2.63 -11.90
CA VAL A 170 3.03 -3.98 -12.03
C VAL A 170 3.05 -4.48 -13.47
N ARG A 171 3.02 -3.59 -14.47
CA ARG A 171 3.23 -3.96 -15.88
C ARG A 171 4.65 -4.48 -16.12
N ASP A 172 5.65 -3.80 -15.58
CA ASP A 172 7.04 -4.24 -15.67
C ASP A 172 7.28 -5.53 -14.87
N ALA A 173 6.50 -5.76 -13.81
CA ALA A 173 6.42 -7.06 -13.13
C ALA A 173 5.71 -8.15 -13.95
N GLY A 174 5.16 -7.84 -15.13
CA GLY A 174 4.47 -8.78 -16.00
C GLY A 174 3.01 -9.06 -15.61
N TYR A 175 2.33 -8.13 -14.96
CA TYR A 175 0.87 -8.14 -14.85
C TYR A 175 0.24 -7.37 -16.02
N GLU A 176 -0.80 -7.94 -16.62
CA GLU A 176 -1.61 -7.24 -17.62
C GLU A 176 -2.68 -6.40 -16.89
N LEU A 177 -2.47 -5.10 -16.85
CA LEU A 177 -3.39 -4.15 -16.21
C LEU A 177 -3.65 -2.98 -17.16
N GLU A 178 -4.93 -2.65 -17.37
CA GLU A 178 -5.37 -1.45 -18.05
C GLU A 178 -6.13 -0.52 -17.12
N VAL A 179 -6.16 0.76 -17.47
CA VAL A 179 -6.98 1.73 -16.74
C VAL A 179 -8.44 1.38 -16.95
N LEU A 180 -9.15 1.13 -15.85
CA LEU A 180 -10.58 0.80 -15.88
C LEU A 180 -11.38 1.93 -16.53
N THR A 181 -12.33 1.58 -17.38
CA THR A 181 -13.17 2.51 -18.15
C THR A 181 -14.59 2.62 -17.59
N SER A 182 -14.97 1.71 -16.70
CA SER A 182 -16.28 1.62 -16.07
C SER A 182 -16.19 1.03 -14.66
N SER A 183 -17.22 1.29 -13.85
CA SER A 183 -17.29 0.78 -12.47
C SER A 183 -17.73 -0.69 -12.35
N GLY A 184 -18.10 -1.33 -13.46
CA GLY A 184 -18.47 -2.76 -13.47
C GLY A 184 -17.29 -3.68 -13.74
N GLU A 185 -16.13 -3.13 -14.09
CA GLU A 185 -14.91 -3.90 -14.31
C GLU A 185 -14.30 -4.38 -12.99
N LYS A 186 -13.62 -5.53 -13.04
CA LYS A 186 -12.95 -6.10 -11.87
C LYS A 186 -11.85 -5.17 -11.39
N ILE A 187 -11.86 -4.86 -10.11
CA ILE A 187 -10.84 -4.02 -9.47
C ILE A 187 -9.77 -4.94 -8.87
N VAL A 188 -8.52 -4.64 -9.21
CA VAL A 188 -7.35 -5.32 -8.66
C VAL A 188 -6.55 -4.30 -7.86
N LEU A 189 -6.16 -4.68 -6.64
CA LEU A 189 -5.32 -3.89 -5.76
C LEU A 189 -3.95 -4.56 -5.62
N PHE A 190 -2.93 -3.75 -5.36
CA PHE A 190 -1.56 -4.23 -5.22
C PHE A 190 -0.92 -3.71 -3.94
N GLY A 191 -0.24 -4.58 -3.21
CA GLY A 191 0.69 -4.22 -2.15
C GLY A 191 2.13 -4.47 -2.59
N LEU A 192 3.07 -3.84 -1.91
CA LEU A 192 4.50 -4.00 -2.14
C LEU A 192 5.20 -4.31 -0.81
N LEU A 193 5.95 -5.39 -0.75
CA LEU A 193 6.80 -5.74 0.38
C LEU A 193 8.27 -5.64 -0.05
N LEU A 194 8.97 -4.62 0.43
CA LEU A 194 10.43 -4.52 0.29
C LEU A 194 11.08 -5.55 1.22
N ILE A 195 12.04 -6.34 0.71
CA ILE A 195 12.58 -7.47 1.47
C ILE A 195 14.04 -7.77 1.14
N ASP A 196 14.91 -7.72 2.16
CA ASP A 196 16.30 -8.17 2.07
C ASP A 196 16.86 -8.75 3.37
#